data_AF-A0A7X9A1B5-F1
#
_entry.id   AF-A0A7X9A1B5-F1
#
_cell.length_a   1.000
_cell.length_b   1.000
_cell.length_c   1.000
_cell.angle_alpha   90.00
_cell.angle_beta   90.00
_cell.angle_gamma   90.00
#
_symmetry.space_group_name_H-M   'P 1'
#
loop_
_entity.id
_entity.type
_entity.pdbx_description
1 polymer ?
#
loop_
_entity_poly.entity_id
_entity_poly.type
_entity_poly.pdbx_seq_one_letter_code
_entity_poly.pdbx_strand_id
1 'polypeptide(L)'
;MSDYTFSEKVKTSVIKPLITMLDSDPERNIPRIVDLLQKFDRKGSIKNQLDQVKTAMDKKSNWYQLAKSAWTDIDDDQRKKLMVNFVINGNILANNRSEAVRKQYGCNVPWAILMDPTSACNLSCIGCWAADYGNK
;
A
#
# COMPACT_ATOMS: atom_id res chain seq x y z
N MET A 1 4.83 14.51 10.93
CA MET A 1 5.67 13.45 10.31
C MET A 1 7.10 13.56 10.85
N SER A 2 7.32 13.31 12.14
CA SER A 2 8.55 13.75 12.84
C SER A 2 9.46 12.64 13.40
N ASP A 3 9.02 11.38 13.48
CA ASP A 3 9.82 10.33 14.15
C ASP A 3 10.28 9.22 13.18
N TYR A 4 11.12 9.59 12.21
CA TYR A 4 11.93 8.62 11.47
C TYR A 4 13.25 8.40 12.19
N THR A 5 13.57 7.15 12.50
CA THR A 5 14.92 6.75 12.91
C THR A 5 15.92 7.10 11.80
N PHE A 6 17.22 7.15 12.11
CA PHE A 6 18.25 7.40 11.10
C PHE A 6 18.18 6.42 9.92
N SER A 7 17.96 5.12 10.21
CA SER A 7 17.75 4.10 9.18
C SER A 7 16.53 4.40 8.31
N GLU A 8 15.45 4.91 8.91
CA GLU A 8 14.24 5.28 8.19
C GLU A 8 14.42 6.55 7.36
N LYS A 9 15.20 7.53 7.83
CA LYS A 9 15.56 8.71 7.04
C LYS A 9 16.35 8.32 5.79
N VAL A 10 17.36 7.47 5.95
CA VAL A 10 18.13 6.90 4.82
C VAL A 10 17.20 6.13 3.87
N LYS A 11 16.23 5.41 4.43
CA LYS A 11 15.22 4.71 3.64
C LYS A 11 14.33 5.71 2.87
N THR A 12 13.82 6.76 3.51
CA THR A 12 12.93 7.74 2.88
C THR A 12 13.60 8.55 1.76
N SER A 13 14.92 8.50 1.62
CA SER A 13 15.64 9.09 0.47
C SER A 13 15.19 8.53 -0.89
N VAL A 14 14.61 7.32 -0.94
CA VAL A 14 14.07 6.72 -2.16
C VAL A 14 12.73 7.36 -2.60
N ILE A 15 12.07 8.11 -1.71
CA ILE A 15 10.75 8.70 -1.98
C ILE A 15 10.81 9.73 -3.09
N LYS A 16 11.82 10.62 -3.08
CA LYS A 16 11.98 11.66 -4.11
C LYS A 16 12.08 11.07 -5.53
N PRO A 17 13.02 10.14 -5.83
CA PRO A 17 13.09 9.55 -7.16
C PRO A 17 11.83 8.76 -7.53
N LEU A 18 11.19 8.07 -6.58
CA LEU A 18 9.92 7.38 -6.83
C LEU A 18 8.81 8.34 -7.26
N ILE A 19 8.66 9.48 -6.56
CA ILE A 19 7.68 10.51 -6.92
C ILE A 19 7.94 11.04 -8.32
N THR A 20 9.20 11.33 -8.68
CA THR A 20 9.54 11.79 -10.03
C THR A 20 9.21 10.75 -11.11
N MET A 21 9.42 9.46 -10.82
CA MET A 21 9.08 8.39 -11.75
C MET A 21 7.55 8.19 -11.91
N LEU A 22 6.74 8.60 -10.93
CA LEU A 22 5.28 8.54 -11.03
C LEU A 22 4.68 9.62 -11.94
N ASP A 23 5.40 10.69 -12.22
CA ASP A 23 4.96 11.80 -13.10
C ASP A 23 5.23 11.53 -14.59
N SER A 24 5.73 10.34 -14.93
CA SER A 24 6.07 9.98 -16.32
C SER A 24 5.49 8.62 -16.72
N ASP A 25 5.68 8.25 -17.98
CA ASP A 25 5.07 7.10 -18.66
C ASP A 25 4.99 5.82 -17.78
N PRO A 26 3.78 5.37 -17.40
CA PRO A 26 3.59 4.21 -16.54
C PRO A 26 4.15 2.91 -17.12
N GLU A 27 4.13 2.72 -18.45
CA GLU A 27 4.61 1.47 -19.06
C GLU A 27 6.11 1.28 -18.86
N ARG A 28 6.85 2.39 -18.87
CA ARG A 28 8.30 2.39 -18.64
C ARG A 28 8.66 2.46 -17.17
N ASN A 29 7.87 3.16 -16.37
CA ASN A 29 8.25 3.50 -15.00
C ASN A 29 7.75 2.51 -13.96
N ILE A 30 6.60 1.84 -14.14
CA ILE A 30 6.12 0.85 -13.16
C ILE A 30 7.16 -0.26 -12.94
N PRO A 31 7.73 -0.92 -13.98
CA PRO A 31 8.74 -1.96 -13.76
C PRO A 31 9.99 -1.43 -13.02
N ARG A 32 10.45 -0.23 -13.37
CA ARG A 32 11.61 0.42 -12.74
C ARG A 32 11.34 0.80 -11.28
N ILE A 33 10.12 1.26 -10.97
CA ILE A 33 9.66 1.52 -9.60
C ILE A 33 9.72 0.22 -8.81
N VAL A 34 9.19 -0.88 -9.36
CA VAL A 34 9.22 -2.18 -8.68
C VAL A 34 10.65 -2.64 -8.41
N ASP A 35 11.56 -2.52 -9.39
CA ASP A 35 12.97 -2.86 -9.21
C ASP A 35 13.65 -2.04 -8.11
N LEU A 36 13.34 -0.73 -8.06
CA LEU A 36 13.84 0.16 -7.03
C LEU A 36 13.32 -0.24 -5.65
N LEU A 37 12.03 -0.54 -5.54
CA LEU A 37 11.39 -1.00 -4.30
C LEU A 37 11.95 -2.36 -3.84
N GLN A 38 12.24 -3.29 -4.75
CA GLN A 38 12.85 -4.58 -4.41
C GLN A 38 14.26 -4.42 -3.84
N LYS A 39 15.09 -3.55 -4.44
CA LYS A 39 16.45 -3.25 -3.91
C LYS A 39 16.40 -2.61 -2.52
N PHE A 40 15.33 -1.86 -2.28
CA PHE A 40 15.14 -1.12 -1.07
C PHE A 40 14.58 -1.98 0.08
N ASP A 41 13.70 -2.92 -0.24
CA ASP A 41 13.15 -3.91 0.68
C ASP A 41 14.16 -5.03 0.98
N ARG A 42 15.23 -4.68 1.71
CA ARG A 42 16.34 -5.61 2.03
C ARG A 42 15.92 -6.89 2.75
N LYS A 43 14.77 -6.88 3.44
CA LYS A 43 14.24 -8.04 4.15
C LYS A 43 13.25 -8.86 3.31
N GLY A 44 12.94 -8.42 2.09
CA GLY A 44 11.95 -9.07 1.23
C GLY A 44 10.53 -9.04 1.80
N SER A 45 10.22 -8.10 2.69
CA SER A 45 8.93 -7.97 3.37
C SER A 45 7.75 -7.71 2.42
N ILE A 46 8.01 -7.20 1.22
CA ILE A 46 7.04 -6.93 0.17
C ILE A 46 7.38 -7.59 -1.17
N LYS A 47 8.38 -8.49 -1.19
CA LYS A 47 8.89 -9.10 -2.43
C LYS A 47 7.77 -9.76 -3.24
N ASN A 48 6.93 -10.55 -2.58
CA ASN A 48 5.84 -11.29 -3.25
C ASN A 48 4.84 -10.32 -3.92
N GLN A 49 4.48 -9.24 -3.24
CA GLN A 49 3.59 -8.21 -3.76
C GLN A 49 4.20 -7.56 -5.01
N LEU A 50 5.49 -7.22 -4.94
CA LEU A 50 6.23 -6.63 -6.06
C LEU A 50 6.34 -7.59 -7.27
N ASP A 51 6.55 -8.88 -7.04
CA ASP A 51 6.59 -9.88 -8.12
C ASP A 51 5.22 -10.06 -8.80
N GLN A 52 4.12 -9.95 -8.04
CA GLN A 52 2.77 -9.95 -8.62
C GLN A 52 2.53 -8.73 -9.50
N VAL A 53 3.01 -7.55 -9.10
CA VAL A 53 2.93 -6.35 -9.93
C VAL A 53 3.73 -6.53 -11.23
N LYS A 54 4.95 -7.06 -11.18
CA LYS A 54 5.72 -7.39 -12.39
C LYS A 54 4.96 -8.34 -13.31
N THR A 55 4.44 -9.42 -12.75
CA THR A 55 3.67 -10.43 -13.50
C THR A 55 2.43 -9.81 -14.15
N ALA A 56 1.74 -8.93 -13.45
CA ALA A 56 0.60 -8.20 -13.99
C ALA A 56 1.00 -7.31 -15.17
N MET A 57 2.16 -6.63 -15.06
CA MET A 57 2.70 -5.78 -16.13
C MET A 57 3.08 -6.59 -17.38
N ASP A 58 3.70 -7.76 -17.20
CA ASP A 58 4.15 -8.62 -18.31
C ASP A 58 2.99 -9.27 -19.05
N LYS A 59 2.00 -9.79 -18.32
CA LYS A 59 0.87 -10.54 -18.90
C LYS A 59 -0.16 -9.66 -19.61
N LYS A 60 -0.11 -8.34 -19.43
CA LYS A 60 -1.09 -7.38 -19.99
C LYS A 60 -2.56 -7.75 -19.72
N SER A 61 -2.81 -8.33 -18.54
CA SER A 61 -4.15 -8.78 -18.09
C SER A 61 -5.02 -7.61 -17.59
N ASN A 62 -6.20 -7.89 -17.03
CA ASN A 62 -7.02 -6.84 -16.39
C ASN A 62 -6.25 -6.07 -15.31
N TRP A 63 -5.29 -6.70 -14.64
CA TRP A 63 -4.41 -6.05 -13.67
C TRP A 63 -3.46 -5.03 -14.32
N TYR A 64 -3.05 -5.24 -15.56
CA TYR A 64 -2.30 -4.26 -16.33
C TYR A 64 -3.16 -3.04 -16.62
N GLN A 65 -4.39 -3.26 -17.09
CA GLN A 65 -5.32 -2.17 -17.38
C GLN A 65 -5.61 -1.34 -16.12
N LEU A 66 -5.88 -2.00 -14.99
CA LEU A 66 -6.06 -1.35 -13.69
C LEU A 66 -4.81 -0.56 -13.25
N ALA A 67 -3.61 -1.16 -13.38
CA ALA A 67 -2.38 -0.48 -13.00
C ALA A 67 -2.14 0.78 -13.85
N LYS A 68 -2.46 0.74 -15.15
CA LYS A 68 -2.36 1.92 -16.02
C LYS A 68 -3.45 2.95 -15.76
N SER A 69 -4.66 2.50 -15.38
CA SER A 69 -5.78 3.42 -15.14
C SER A 69 -5.51 4.36 -13.98
N ALA A 70 -4.61 3.99 -13.05
CA ALA A 70 -4.12 4.92 -12.02
C ALA A 70 -3.48 6.20 -12.57
N TRP A 71 -3.04 6.24 -13.83
CA TRP A 71 -2.52 7.45 -14.48
C TRP A 71 -3.57 8.24 -15.26
N THR A 72 -4.76 7.68 -15.50
CA THR A 72 -5.88 8.37 -16.17
C THR A 72 -6.98 8.78 -15.20
N ASP A 73 -7.22 7.96 -14.19
CA ASP A 73 -8.38 8.06 -13.30
C ASP A 73 -8.04 8.75 -11.98
N ILE A 74 -6.76 8.81 -11.62
CA ILE A 74 -6.28 9.35 -10.35
C ILE A 74 -5.40 10.57 -10.59
N ASP A 75 -5.72 11.67 -9.91
CA ASP A 75 -4.92 12.89 -9.86
C ASP A 75 -3.48 12.62 -9.41
N ASP A 76 -2.53 13.33 -10.00
CA ASP A 76 -1.10 13.10 -9.80
C ASP A 76 -0.66 13.24 -8.33
N ASP A 77 -1.18 14.25 -7.63
CA ASP A 77 -0.85 14.45 -6.21
C ASP A 77 -1.46 13.38 -5.32
N GLN A 78 -2.63 12.85 -5.69
CA GLN A 78 -3.23 11.71 -5.00
C GLN A 78 -2.45 10.42 -5.24
N ARG A 79 -1.99 10.17 -6.47
CA ARG A 79 -1.14 9.01 -6.81
C ARG A 79 0.18 9.05 -6.05
N LYS A 80 0.80 10.22 -5.91
CA LYS A 80 2.00 10.43 -5.08
C LYS A 80 1.74 10.12 -3.60
N LYS A 81 0.64 10.63 -3.04
CA LYS A 81 0.24 10.34 -1.66
C LYS A 81 -0.04 8.86 -1.45
N LEU A 82 -0.69 8.19 -2.40
CA LEU A 82 -0.92 6.75 -2.36
C LEU A 82 0.40 5.98 -2.29
N MET A 83 1.37 6.31 -3.16
CA MET A 83 2.69 5.67 -3.12
C MET A 83 3.39 5.88 -1.77
N VAL A 84 3.45 7.12 -1.28
CA VAL A 84 4.17 7.42 -0.02
C VAL A 84 3.49 6.77 1.18
N ASN A 85 2.16 6.88 1.29
CA ASN A 85 1.45 6.41 2.47
C ASN A 85 1.19 4.92 2.43
N PHE A 86 0.72 4.39 1.31
CA PHE A 86 0.32 2.99 1.22
C PHE A 86 1.53 2.07 1.01
N VAL A 87 2.42 2.40 0.06
CA VAL A 87 3.55 1.53 -0.29
C VAL A 87 4.72 1.75 0.66
N ILE A 88 5.18 2.99 0.85
CA ILE A 88 6.38 3.25 1.66
C ILE A 88 6.07 3.16 3.15
N ASN A 89 5.18 4.01 3.66
CA ASN A 89 4.88 4.06 5.09
C ASN A 89 4.15 2.80 5.55
N GLY A 90 3.04 2.48 4.89
CA GLY A 90 2.13 1.40 5.27
C GLY A 90 2.67 0.00 5.06
N ASN A 91 3.65 -0.20 4.18
CA ASN A 91 4.24 -1.53 3.97
C ASN A 91 5.72 -1.56 4.35
N ILE A 92 6.59 -0.86 3.63
CA ILE A 92 8.04 -1.05 3.80
C ILE A 92 8.53 -0.65 5.20
N LEU A 93 8.07 0.50 5.70
CA LEU A 93 8.44 0.97 7.03
C LEU A 93 7.62 0.26 8.11
N ALA A 94 6.29 0.20 7.94
CA ALA A 94 5.40 -0.42 8.93
C ALA A 94 5.71 -1.90 9.16
N ASN A 95 6.04 -2.71 8.14
CA ASN A 95 6.32 -4.13 8.34
C ASN A 95 7.43 -4.38 9.36
N ASN A 96 8.51 -3.58 9.30
CA ASN A 96 9.63 -3.67 10.24
C ASN A 96 9.21 -3.27 11.67
N ARG A 97 8.43 -2.19 11.79
CA ARG A 97 7.92 -1.71 13.07
C ARG A 97 6.95 -2.71 13.69
N SER A 98 5.99 -3.20 12.91
CA SER A 98 5.00 -4.19 13.31
C SER A 98 5.68 -5.50 13.72
N GLU A 99 6.70 -5.97 13.00
CA GLU A 99 7.47 -7.16 13.39
C GLU A 99 8.16 -6.98 14.76
N ALA A 100 8.79 -5.82 14.99
CA ALA A 100 9.43 -5.52 16.28
C ALA A 100 8.43 -5.49 17.43
N VAL A 101 7.28 -4.83 17.24
CA VAL A 101 6.19 -4.76 18.23
C VAL A 101 5.59 -6.15 18.48
N ARG A 102 5.35 -6.96 17.45
CA ARG A 102 4.87 -8.35 17.60
C ARG A 102 5.81 -9.18 18.48
N LYS A 103 7.13 -9.07 18.27
CA LYS A 103 8.14 -9.76 19.07
C LYS A 103 8.20 -9.25 20.51
N GLN A 104 8.12 -7.93 20.69
CA GLN A 104 8.19 -7.30 22.01
C GLN A 104 7.00 -7.68 22.91
N TYR A 105 5.79 -7.66 22.35
CA TYR A 105 4.55 -7.83 23.14
C TYR A 105 3.91 -9.21 22.99
N GLY A 106 4.45 -10.08 22.14
CA GLY A 106 3.92 -11.43 21.93
C GLY A 106 2.50 -11.47 21.37
N CYS A 107 2.09 -10.44 20.62
CA CYS A 107 0.72 -10.30 20.09
C CYS A 107 0.70 -9.92 18.61
N ASN A 108 -0.46 -10.12 17.96
CA ASN A 108 -0.66 -9.71 16.57
C ASN A 108 -0.79 -8.19 16.46
N VAL A 109 -0.08 -7.60 15.49
CA VAL A 109 -0.21 -6.18 15.14
C VAL A 109 -0.95 -6.07 13.81
N PRO A 110 -2.15 -5.48 13.76
CA PRO A 110 -2.93 -5.35 12.53
C PRO A 110 -2.26 -4.37 11.57
N TRP A 111 -2.32 -4.67 10.26
CA TRP A 111 -1.86 -3.75 9.22
C TRP A 111 -2.97 -2.75 8.83
N ALA A 112 -4.20 -3.24 8.71
CA ALA A 112 -5.40 -2.43 8.56
C ALA A 112 -6.36 -2.74 9.70
N ILE A 113 -7.07 -1.70 10.16
CA ILE A 113 -8.14 -1.81 11.13
C ILE A 113 -9.42 -1.41 10.39
N LEU A 114 -10.33 -2.36 10.24
CA LEU A 114 -11.70 -2.07 9.86
C LEU A 114 -12.47 -1.80 11.16
N MET A 115 -12.99 -0.59 11.30
CA MET A 115 -13.73 -0.17 12.48
C MET A 115 -15.06 0.42 12.02
N ASP A 116 -16.13 -0.28 12.37
CA ASP A 116 -17.49 0.18 12.14
C ASP A 116 -18.03 0.76 13.45
N PRO A 117 -18.10 2.10 13.60
CA PRO A 117 -18.44 2.73 14.88
C PRO A 117 -19.92 2.57 15.25
N THR A 118 -20.76 2.10 14.32
CA THR A 118 -22.18 1.88 14.53
C THR A 118 -22.70 0.81 13.56
N SER A 119 -23.65 -0.01 14.01
CA SER A 119 -24.44 -0.89 13.16
C SER A 119 -25.82 -0.30 12.82
N ALA A 120 -26.08 0.97 13.17
CA ALA A 120 -27.37 1.62 12.96
C ALA A 120 -27.58 1.95 11.47
N CYS A 121 -27.99 0.96 10.70
CA CYS A 121 -28.45 1.10 9.32
C CYS A 121 -29.94 0.76 9.25
N ASN A 122 -30.74 1.60 8.59
CA ASN A 122 -32.20 1.40 8.45
C ASN A 122 -32.60 0.64 7.18
N LEU A 123 -31.64 0.00 6.50
CA LEU A 123 -31.85 -0.77 5.28
C LEU A 123 -31.76 -2.28 5.56
N SER A 124 -32.44 -3.09 4.74
CA SER A 124 -32.45 -4.56 4.85
C SER A 124 -31.76 -5.22 3.65
N CYS A 125 -30.54 -4.78 3.35
CA CYS A 125 -29.77 -5.28 2.22
C CYS A 125 -29.37 -6.74 2.41
N ILE A 126 -29.68 -7.58 1.42
CA ILE A 126 -29.28 -8.99 1.42
C ILE A 126 -27.74 -9.09 1.47
N GLY A 127 -27.21 -9.77 2.49
CA GLY A 127 -25.77 -9.97 2.68
C GLY A 127 -25.04 -8.84 3.41
N CYS A 128 -25.75 -7.82 3.92
CA CYS A 128 -25.15 -6.76 4.73
C CYS A 128 -25.09 -7.17 6.21
N TRP A 129 -23.90 -7.20 6.80
CA TRP A 129 -23.76 -7.54 8.22
C TRP A 129 -24.54 -6.56 9.12
N ALA A 130 -24.58 -5.26 8.80
CA ALA A 130 -25.31 -4.28 9.60
C ALA A 130 -26.84 -4.44 9.53
N ALA A 131 -27.39 -5.12 8.53
CA ALA A 131 -28.83 -5.39 8.45
C ALA A 131 -29.30 -6.42 9.48
N ASP A 132 -28.38 -7.27 9.96
CA ASP A 132 -28.66 -8.32 10.95
C ASP A 132 -28.45 -7.85 12.41
N TYR A 133 -27.84 -6.68 12.62
CA TYR A 133 -27.44 -6.18 13.94
C TYR A 133 -28.10 -4.82 14.27
N GLY A 134 -28.68 -4.72 15.45
CA GLY A 134 -29.37 -3.51 15.93
C GLY A 134 -30.76 -3.84 16.47
N ASN A 135 -31.36 -2.89 17.20
CA ASN A 135 -32.76 -3.02 17.60
C ASN A 135 -33.61 -2.97 16.33
N LYS A 136 -34.22 -4.10 15.99
CA LYS A 136 -35.46 -4.07 15.21
C LYS A 136 -36.53 -3.32 15.98
#